data_AF-A0A7L1YWC3-F1
#
_entry.id   AF-A0A7L1YWC3-F1
#
_cell.length_a   1.000
_cell.length_b   1.000
_cell.length_c   1.000
_cell.angle_alpha   90.00
_cell.angle_beta   90.00
_cell.angle_gamma   90.00
#
_symmetry.space_group_name_H-M   'P 1'
#
loop_
_entity.id
_entity.type
_entity.pdbx_description
1 polymer ?
#
loop_
_entity_poly.entity_id
_entity_poly.type
_entity_poly.pdbx_seq_one_letter_code
_entity_poly.pdbx_strand_id
1 'polypeptide(L)'
;VRVQECQVQNAAREYAKLYAAEAESLEGFGEVPEIIPIFLIRRPSRPIPYATVEEELLGDFVKYSVRDGREVNFLRRDSEAGQKCCTFQHWVYEKTGGNLLVTDLQG
;
A
#
# COMPACT_ATOMS: atom_id res chain seq x y z
N VAL A 1 11.27 10.23 11.40
CA VAL A 1 11.14 9.59 10.07
C VAL A 1 10.75 8.11 10.20
N ARG A 2 11.61 7.18 10.65
CA ARG A 2 11.28 5.73 10.74
C ARG A 2 9.99 5.38 11.50
N VAL A 3 9.75 6.04 12.63
CA VAL A 3 8.51 5.84 13.42
C VAL A 3 7.28 6.22 12.60
N GLN A 4 7.32 7.36 11.92
CA GLN A 4 6.21 7.86 11.13
C GLN A 4 5.98 7.01 9.87
N GLU A 5 7.04 6.59 9.18
CA GLU A 5 6.94 5.67 8.03
C GLU A 5 6.23 4.36 8.43
N CYS A 6 6.66 3.75 9.54
CA CYS A 6 6.05 2.55 10.09
C CYS A 6 4.56 2.76 10.43
N GLN A 7 4.22 3.89 11.04
CA GLN A 7 2.83 4.24 11.36
C GLN A 7 1.98 4.43 10.09
N VAL A 8 2.50 5.12 9.08
CA VAL A 8 1.77 5.42 7.84
C VAL A 8 1.46 4.13 7.06
N GLN A 9 2.44 3.25 6.87
CA GLN A 9 2.22 1.99 6.16
C GLN A 9 1.28 1.05 6.92
N ASN A 10 1.41 0.94 8.26
CA ASN A 10 0.48 0.15 9.05
C ASN A 10 -0.94 0.73 9.04
N ALA A 11 -1.11 2.05 9.00
CA ALA A 11 -2.42 2.66 8.83
C ALA A 11 -3.01 2.34 7.44
N ALA A 12 -2.23 2.47 6.36
CA ALA A 12 -2.65 2.10 5.02
C ALA A 12 -3.03 0.61 4.94
N ARG A 13 -2.28 -0.25 5.64
CA ARG A 13 -2.57 -1.68 5.75
C ARG A 13 -3.92 -1.99 6.37
N GLU A 14 -4.36 -1.25 7.39
CA GLU A 14 -5.71 -1.46 7.95
C GLU A 14 -6.80 -1.18 6.90
N TYR A 15 -6.62 -0.17 6.04
CA TYR A 15 -7.53 0.05 4.91
C TYR A 15 -7.46 -1.06 3.87
N ALA A 16 -6.27 -1.60 3.57
CA ALA A 16 -6.12 -2.72 2.65
C ALA A 16 -6.87 -3.97 3.13
N LYS A 17 -6.84 -4.26 4.44
CA LYS A 17 -7.62 -5.37 5.02
C LYS A 17 -9.13 -5.16 4.89
N LEU A 18 -9.61 -3.95 5.16
CA LEU A 18 -11.03 -3.63 5.01
C LEU A 18 -11.48 -3.77 3.55
N TYR A 19 -10.65 -3.32 2.62
CA TYR A 19 -10.88 -3.49 1.19
C TYR A 19 -10.89 -4.98 0.79
N ALA A 20 -9.95 -5.78 1.29
CA ALA A 20 -9.92 -7.22 1.06
C ALA A 20 -11.19 -7.91 1.56
N ALA A 21 -11.65 -7.59 2.77
CA ALA A 21 -12.89 -8.16 3.31
C ALA A 21 -14.13 -7.79 2.47
N GLU A 22 -14.18 -6.59 1.88
CA GLU A 22 -15.25 -6.22 0.95
C GLU A 22 -15.12 -6.95 -0.40
N ALA A 23 -13.90 -7.04 -0.95
CA ALA A 23 -13.62 -7.69 -2.21
C ALA A 23 -13.85 -9.22 -2.17
N GLU A 24 -13.58 -9.88 -1.05
CA GLU A 24 -13.87 -11.30 -0.83
C GLU A 24 -15.35 -11.66 -1.02
N SER A 25 -16.26 -10.70 -0.78
CA SER A 25 -17.70 -10.89 -1.00
C SER A 25 -18.12 -10.82 -2.47
N LEU A 26 -17.23 -10.37 -3.36
CA LEU A 26 -17.50 -10.17 -4.78
C LEU A 26 -17.00 -11.38 -5.59
N GLU A 27 -17.96 -12.14 -6.14
CA GLU A 27 -17.64 -13.29 -6.98
C GLU A 27 -16.82 -12.87 -8.22
N GLY A 28 -15.70 -13.55 -8.44
CA GLY A 28 -14.82 -13.31 -9.60
C GLY A 28 -13.84 -12.14 -9.44
N PHE A 29 -13.73 -11.51 -8.27
CA PHE A 29 -12.78 -10.40 -8.07
C PHE A 29 -11.30 -10.83 -8.16
N GLY A 30 -10.99 -12.06 -7.76
CA GLY A 30 -9.63 -12.61 -7.79
C GLY A 30 -8.74 -12.04 -6.67
N GLU A 31 -7.43 -11.96 -6.90
CA GLU A 31 -6.46 -11.47 -5.91
C GLU A 31 -6.73 -10.00 -5.53
N VAL A 32 -6.45 -9.62 -4.29
CA VAL A 32 -6.70 -8.27 -3.79
C VAL A 32 -5.37 -7.64 -3.33
N PRO A 33 -5.13 -6.34 -3.54
CA PRO A 33 -3.93 -5.69 -3.03
C PRO A 33 -3.78 -5.85 -1.52
N GLU A 34 -2.60 -6.33 -1.10
CA GLU A 34 -2.21 -6.44 0.30
C GLU A 34 -1.03 -5.49 0.57
N ILE A 35 -0.99 -4.92 1.78
CA ILE A 35 0.17 -4.19 2.29
C ILE A 35 0.79 -5.03 3.41
N ILE A 36 2.05 -5.43 3.22
CA ILE A 36 2.78 -6.23 4.20
C ILE A 36 3.01 -5.43 5.50
N PRO A 37 3.05 -6.11 6.67
CA PRO A 37 3.35 -5.44 7.92
C PRO A 37 4.78 -4.92 7.96
N ILE A 38 4.95 -3.74 8.56
CA ILE A 38 6.26 -3.15 8.84
C ILE A 38 6.45 -2.99 10.34
N PHE A 39 7.60 -3.41 10.85
CA PHE A 39 7.92 -3.42 12.27
C PHE A 39 8.95 -2.36 12.61
N LEU A 40 8.70 -1.59 13.67
CA LEU A 40 9.66 -0.64 14.21
C LEU A 40 10.56 -1.34 15.24
N ILE A 41 11.85 -1.42 14.96
CA ILE A 41 12.83 -2.02 15.85
C ILE A 41 13.66 -0.93 16.52
N ARG A 42 13.75 -0.98 17.85
CA ARG A 42 14.68 -0.15 18.63
C ARG A 42 16.08 -0.72 18.53
N ARG A 43 17.07 0.14 18.28
CA ARG A 43 18.50 -0.19 18.20
C ARG A 43 19.24 0.45 19.38
N PRO A 44 19.43 -0.28 20.50
CA PRO A 44 20.15 0.24 21.65
C PRO A 44 21.58 0.67 21.28
N SER A 45 22.06 1.75 21.89
CA SER A 45 23.45 2.22 21.75
C SER A 45 23.88 2.56 20.31
N ARG A 46 22.93 2.84 19.41
CA ARG A 46 23.19 3.32 18.04
C ARG A 46 22.80 4.80 17.90
N PRO A 47 23.56 5.60 17.12
CA PRO A 47 23.22 6.99 16.85
C PRO A 47 21.84 7.17 16.20
N ILE A 48 21.39 6.17 15.43
CA ILE A 48 20.04 6.12 14.85
C ILE A 48 19.24 5.05 15.63
N PRO A 49 18.37 5.46 16.56
CA PRO A 49 17.81 4.56 17.57
C PRO A 49 16.69 3.65 17.04
N TYR A 50 16.22 3.87 15.81
CA TYR A 50 15.15 3.08 15.20
C TYR A 50 15.53 2.61 13.80
N ALA A 51 15.00 1.45 13.43
CA ALA A 51 14.98 0.89 12.08
C ALA A 51 13.59 0.30 11.81
N THR A 52 13.26 0.13 10.53
CA THR A 52 12.08 -0.62 10.10
C THR A 52 12.52 -1.96 9.51
N VAL A 53 11.68 -2.98 9.67
CA VAL A 53 11.87 -4.31 9.08
C VAL A 53 10.54 -4.79 8.53
N GLU A 54 10.56 -5.37 7.35
CA GLU A 54 9.44 -5.99 6.65
C GLU A 54 9.95 -7.20 5.87
N GLU A 55 9.02 -8.02 5.37
CA GLU A 55 9.36 -9.19 4.58
C GLU A 55 9.93 -8.79 3.22
N GLU A 56 10.91 -9.55 2.73
CA GLU A 56 11.45 -9.34 1.38
C GLU A 56 10.42 -9.83 0.35
N LEU A 57 10.01 -8.92 -0.54
CA LEU A 57 9.14 -9.28 -1.66
C LEU A 57 9.97 -9.99 -2.74
N LEU A 58 9.57 -11.21 -3.07
CA LEU A 58 10.19 -12.01 -4.12
C LEU A 58 9.54 -11.69 -5.47
N GLY A 59 10.35 -11.35 -6.47
CA GLY A 59 9.90 -11.10 -7.84
C GLY A 59 10.30 -9.72 -8.35
N ASP A 60 9.67 -9.30 -9.44
CA ASP A 60 9.89 -7.99 -10.05
C ASP A 60 9.14 -6.92 -9.25
N PHE A 61 9.88 -6.00 -8.66
CA PHE A 61 9.31 -4.89 -7.91
C PHE A 61 8.79 -3.81 -8.85
N VAL A 62 7.47 -3.56 -8.84
CA VAL A 62 6.80 -2.64 -9.76
C VAL A 62 6.04 -1.55 -9.00
N LYS A 63 6.09 -0.32 -9.54
CA LYS A 63 5.34 0.82 -9.02
C LYS A 63 4.03 1.02 -9.77
N TYR A 64 2.89 0.85 -9.09
CA TYR A 64 1.55 0.92 -9.68
C TYR A 64 0.92 2.31 -9.59
N SER A 65 1.35 3.14 -8.64
CA SER A 65 0.87 4.53 -8.53
C SER A 65 1.99 5.51 -8.12
N VAL A 66 1.80 6.79 -8.43
CA VAL A 66 2.77 7.86 -8.11
C VAL A 66 2.14 8.89 -7.19
N ARG A 67 2.96 9.46 -6.29
CA ARG A 67 2.54 10.44 -5.27
C ARG A 67 1.97 11.74 -5.86
N ASP A 68 2.45 12.17 -7.02
CA ASP A 68 2.13 13.49 -7.59
C ASP A 68 1.03 13.46 -8.68
N GLY A 69 0.39 12.31 -8.92
CA GLY A 69 -0.62 12.13 -9.97
C GLY A 69 -0.13 12.36 -11.41
N ARG A 70 1.13 12.78 -11.59
CA ARG A 70 1.77 13.01 -12.89
C ARG A 70 2.42 11.72 -13.36
N GLU A 71 1.76 11.11 -14.34
CA GLU A 71 2.19 9.96 -15.13
C GLU A 71 2.46 8.66 -14.33
N VAL A 72 1.37 7.96 -14.02
CA VAL A 72 1.44 6.49 -14.10
C VAL A 72 1.63 6.18 -15.58
N ASN A 73 2.75 5.55 -15.97
CA ASN A 73 2.96 5.05 -17.33
C ASN A 73 1.64 4.43 -17.83
N PHE A 74 1.06 4.98 -18.90
CA PHE A 74 -0.27 4.59 -19.39
C PHE A 74 -0.44 3.06 -19.52
N LEU A 75 0.65 2.37 -19.86
CA LEU A 75 0.74 0.90 -19.98
C LEU A 75 0.51 0.13 -18.66
N ARG A 76 0.70 0.74 -17.49
CA ARG A 76 0.52 0.08 -16.17
C ARG A 76 -0.92 0.09 -15.68
N ARG A 77 -1.77 0.97 -16.23
CA ARG A 77 -3.23 0.94 -15.98
C ARG A 77 -3.90 -0.23 -16.70
N ASP A 78 -3.23 -0.87 -17.64
CA ASP A 78 -3.78 -1.99 -18.41
C ASP A 78 -3.48 -3.36 -17.76
N SER A 79 -2.61 -3.41 -16.74
CA SER A 79 -2.40 -4.64 -15.97
C SER A 79 -3.47 -4.79 -14.89
N GLU A 80 -3.88 -6.03 -14.62
CA GLU A 80 -4.86 -6.34 -13.58
C GLU A 80 -4.43 -5.80 -12.21
N ALA A 81 -3.16 -5.99 -11.83
CA ALA A 81 -2.59 -5.47 -10.60
C ALA A 81 -2.65 -3.93 -10.53
N GLY A 82 -2.38 -3.24 -11.65
CA GLY A 82 -2.48 -1.78 -11.74
C GLY A 82 -3.91 -1.28 -11.58
N GLN A 83 -4.88 -1.95 -12.22
CA GLN A 83 -6.30 -1.64 -12.09
C GLN A 83 -6.77 -1.84 -10.65
N LYS A 84 -6.41 -2.96 -10.02
CA LYS A 84 -6.74 -3.25 -8.62
C LYS A 84 -6.13 -2.25 -7.65
N CYS A 85 -4.89 -1.81 -7.90
CA CYS A 85 -4.29 -0.71 -7.15
C CYS A 85 -5.10 0.58 -7.31
N CYS A 86 -5.48 0.97 -8.53
CA CYS A 86 -6.30 2.17 -8.75
C CYS A 86 -7.67 2.07 -8.06
N THR A 87 -8.34 0.92 -8.14
CA THR A 87 -9.62 0.70 -7.46
C THR A 87 -9.48 0.79 -5.95
N PHE A 88 -8.42 0.23 -5.36
CA PHE A 88 -8.13 0.38 -3.94
C PHE A 88 -7.94 1.84 -3.53
N GLN A 89 -7.20 2.64 -4.32
CA GLN A 89 -7.02 4.08 -4.03
C GLN A 89 -8.34 4.84 -4.03
N HIS A 90 -9.16 4.62 -5.06
CA HIS A 90 -10.49 5.21 -5.16
C HIS A 90 -11.39 4.77 -4.00
N TRP A 91 -11.35 3.48 -3.66
CA TRP A 91 -12.12 2.93 -2.55
C TRP A 91 -11.75 3.60 -1.23
N VAL A 92 -10.46 3.78 -0.91
CA VAL A 92 -10.05 4.47 0.34
C VAL A 92 -10.52 5.92 0.33
N TYR A 93 -10.37 6.61 -0.80
CA TYR A 93 -10.81 8.00 -0.92
C TYR A 93 -12.32 8.13 -0.69
N GLU A 94 -13.13 7.28 -1.31
CA GLU A 94 -14.58 7.26 -1.11
C GLU A 94 -14.96 6.89 0.33
N LYS A 95 -14.41 5.78 0.85
CA LYS A 95 -14.70 5.26 2.20
C LYS A 95 -14.39 6.26 3.31
N THR A 96 -13.42 7.15 3.07
CA THR A 96 -12.99 8.15 4.03
C THR A 96 -13.61 9.53 3.79
N GLY A 97 -14.59 9.65 2.87
CA GLY A 97 -15.23 10.92 2.55
C GLY A 97 -14.27 11.95 1.95
N GLY A 98 -13.27 11.48 1.20
CA GLY A 98 -12.24 12.29 0.57
C GLY A 98 -11.09 12.73 1.48
N ASN A 99 -11.03 12.24 2.71
CA ASN A 99 -10.02 12.68 3.69
C ASN A 99 -8.65 12.01 3.50
N LEU A 100 -8.61 10.78 2.96
CA LEU A 100 -7.39 10.02 2.78
C LEU A 100 -7.26 9.51 1.35
N LEU A 101 -6.03 9.52 0.84
CA LEU A 101 -5.67 8.90 -0.42
C LEU A 101 -4.37 8.12 -0.21
N VAL A 102 -4.44 6.80 -0.37
CA VAL A 102 -3.23 5.96 -0.34
C VAL A 102 -2.57 6.08 -1.70
N THR A 103 -1.29 6.46 -1.73
CA THR A 103 -0.50 6.60 -2.96
C THR A 103 0.79 5.80 -2.84
N ASP A 104 1.62 5.82 -3.88
CA ASP A 104 2.92 5.13 -3.90
C ASP A 104 2.83 3.61 -3.73
N LEU A 105 1.70 3.02 -4.18
CA LEU A 105 1.50 1.58 -4.24
C LEU A 105 2.56 0.94 -5.14
N GLN A 106 3.33 0.04 -4.56
CA GLN A 106 4.45 -0.68 -5.17
C GLN A 106 4.62 -2.01 -4.44
N GLY A 107 5.17 -2.99 -5.14
CA GLY A 107 5.40 -4.34 -4.63
C GLY A 107 5.87 -5.27 -5.72
#